data_AF-A0A1F9WTC7-F1
#
_entry.id   AF-A0A1F9WTC7-F1
#
_cell.length_a   1.000
_cell.length_b   1.000
_cell.length_c   1.000
_cell.angle_alpha   90.00
_cell.angle_beta   90.00
_cell.angle_gamma   90.00
#
_symmetry.space_group_name_H-M   'P 1'
#
loop_
_entity.id
_entity.type
_entity.pdbx_description
1 polymer ?
#
loop_
_entity_poly.entity_id
_entity_poly.type
_entity_poly.pdbx_seq_one_letter_code
_entity_poly.pdbx_strand_id
1 'polypeptide(L)'
;MVYPAPGDSLSWGPGGVEAKVFNSCPLPVSSGDGKAVNNCSITIRLAYQDASLLFVGDAQDEVEASMVAAFGPELRSDVLKVGHHGSAHSSSALFLEAVRPRRAYIEVGHNNYGHPTQNALSRLLKVGAKIFRTDLDGSQGYVLDSSF
;
A
#
# COMPACT_ATOMS: atom_id res chain seq x y z
N MET A 1 -3.91 -9.53 -23.53
CA MET A 1 -4.16 -8.48 -22.53
C MET A 1 -2.81 -8.07 -21.96
N VAL A 2 -2.52 -6.78 -21.90
CA VAL A 2 -1.33 -6.26 -21.20
C VAL A 2 -1.80 -5.90 -19.80
N TYR A 3 -1.32 -6.61 -18.80
CA TYR A 3 -1.52 -6.24 -17.40
C TYR A 3 -0.37 -5.34 -16.98
N PRO A 4 -0.61 -4.32 -16.13
CA PRO A 4 0.47 -3.50 -15.59
C PRO A 4 1.51 -4.39 -14.89
N ALA A 5 2.76 -4.31 -15.32
CA ALA A 5 3.90 -5.04 -14.79
C ALA A 5 4.69 -4.19 -13.76
N PRO A 6 5.41 -4.79 -12.81
CA PRO A 6 6.28 -4.04 -11.92
C PRO A 6 7.31 -3.23 -12.72
N GLY A 7 7.42 -1.93 -12.41
CA GLY A 7 8.24 -0.98 -13.15
C GLY A 7 7.49 -0.16 -14.19
N ASP A 8 6.26 -0.55 -14.57
CA ASP A 8 5.44 0.26 -15.48
C ASP A 8 5.07 1.60 -14.83
N SER A 9 5.19 2.68 -15.62
CA SER A 9 4.68 4.01 -15.30
C SER A 9 3.57 4.39 -16.29
N LEU A 10 2.43 4.82 -15.75
CA LEU A 10 1.30 5.35 -16.50
C LEU A 10 1.20 6.86 -16.19
N SER A 11 1.18 7.70 -17.22
CA SER A 11 1.05 9.15 -17.07
C SER A 11 -0.14 9.65 -17.87
N TRP A 12 -0.95 10.51 -17.27
CA TRP A 12 -2.10 11.16 -17.93
C TRP A 12 -1.79 12.59 -18.38
N GLY A 13 -0.54 12.85 -18.77
CA GLY A 13 -0.09 14.11 -19.35
C GLY A 13 0.59 15.05 -18.35
N PRO A 14 1.14 16.18 -18.82
CA PRO A 14 1.84 17.15 -17.98
C PRO A 14 0.96 17.69 -16.86
N GLY A 15 1.45 17.64 -15.62
CA GLY A 15 0.68 18.06 -14.43
C GLY A 15 -0.46 17.11 -14.06
N GLY A 16 -0.59 15.96 -14.74
CA GLY A 16 -1.53 14.90 -14.41
C GLY A 16 -1.03 14.00 -13.28
N VAL A 17 -1.82 12.97 -12.99
CA VAL A 17 -1.40 11.89 -12.08
C VAL A 17 -0.33 11.05 -12.78
N GLU A 18 0.66 10.60 -12.03
CA GLU A 18 1.54 9.50 -12.43
C GLU A 18 1.21 8.29 -11.57
N ALA A 19 1.02 7.13 -12.21
CA ALA A 19 0.86 5.87 -11.52
C ALA A 19 2.07 4.96 -11.80
N LYS A 20 2.75 4.50 -10.75
CA LYS A 20 3.86 3.55 -10.85
C LYS A 20 3.49 2.23 -10.19
N VAL A 21 3.76 1.14 -10.90
CA VAL A 21 3.43 -0.23 -10.46
C VAL A 21 4.66 -0.87 -9.81
N PHE A 22 4.50 -1.43 -8.62
CA PHE A 22 5.57 -2.05 -7.84
C PHE A 22 5.41 -3.55 -7.65
N ASN A 23 4.20 -4.09 -7.76
CA ASN A 23 3.95 -5.53 -7.72
C ASN A 23 2.74 -5.88 -8.59
N SER A 24 2.80 -7.01 -9.26
CA SER A 24 1.68 -7.70 -9.91
C SER A 24 2.14 -9.10 -10.34
N CYS A 25 1.22 -10.05 -10.51
CA CYS A 25 1.58 -11.32 -11.15
C CYS A 25 1.40 -11.24 -12.67
N PRO A 26 2.37 -11.72 -13.46
CA PRO A 26 2.20 -11.85 -14.90
C PRO A 26 1.32 -13.03 -15.30
N LEU A 27 1.08 -13.98 -14.39
CA LEU A 27 0.32 -15.22 -14.63
C LEU A 27 -0.82 -15.37 -13.61
N PRO A 28 -1.92 -16.04 -13.99
CA PRO A 28 -2.99 -16.36 -13.06
C PRO A 28 -2.49 -17.17 -11.85
N VAL A 29 -2.99 -16.83 -10.67
CA VAL A 29 -2.76 -17.57 -9.43
C VAL A 29 -3.99 -18.40 -9.07
N SER A 30 -3.79 -19.51 -8.35
CA SER A 30 -4.89 -20.34 -7.86
C SER A 30 -5.71 -19.57 -6.83
N SER A 31 -7.02 -19.44 -7.05
CA SER A 31 -7.93 -18.80 -6.10
C SER A 31 -8.11 -19.58 -4.79
N GLY A 32 -7.73 -20.86 -4.77
CA GLY A 32 -7.74 -21.69 -3.56
C GLY A 32 -6.55 -21.45 -2.62
N ASP A 33 -5.52 -20.73 -3.09
CA ASP A 33 -4.36 -20.36 -2.28
C ASP A 33 -4.47 -18.88 -1.90
N GLY A 34 -4.99 -18.62 -0.70
CA GLY A 34 -5.17 -17.27 -0.20
C GLY A 34 -3.86 -16.48 -0.13
N LYS A 35 -2.74 -17.13 0.20
CA LYS A 35 -1.44 -16.46 0.25
C LYS A 35 -0.98 -16.06 -1.14
N ALA A 36 -1.11 -16.95 -2.13
CA ALA A 36 -0.80 -16.63 -3.52
C ALA A 36 -1.67 -15.48 -4.05
N VAL A 37 -2.97 -15.48 -3.75
CA VAL A 37 -3.89 -14.39 -4.14
C VAL A 37 -3.48 -13.05 -3.51
N ASN A 38 -3.22 -13.05 -2.21
CA ASN A 38 -2.78 -11.85 -1.48
C ASN A 38 -1.50 -11.26 -2.07
N ASN A 39 -0.50 -12.12 -2.30
CA ASN A 39 0.80 -11.72 -2.84
C ASN A 39 0.77 -11.38 -4.33
N CYS A 40 -0.35 -11.69 -4.99
CA CYS A 40 -0.65 -11.23 -6.34
C CYS A 40 -1.30 -9.82 -6.39
N SER A 41 -1.46 -9.16 -5.24
CA SER A 41 -2.01 -7.80 -5.18
C SER A 41 -1.21 -6.83 -6.03
N ILE A 42 -1.92 -6.07 -6.86
CA ILE A 42 -1.30 -4.96 -7.58
C ILE A 42 -0.89 -3.90 -6.56
N THR A 43 0.40 -3.65 -6.44
CA THR A 43 0.89 -2.51 -5.67
C THR A 43 1.12 -1.34 -6.61
N ILE A 44 0.45 -0.22 -6.37
CA ILE A 44 0.48 0.95 -7.21
C ILE A 44 0.65 2.21 -6.37
N ARG A 45 1.56 3.09 -6.80
CA ARG A 45 1.72 4.43 -6.25
C ARG A 45 1.15 5.44 -7.20
N LEU A 46 0.28 6.30 -6.69
CA LEU A 46 -0.20 7.49 -7.38
C LEU A 46 0.58 8.69 -6.87
N ALA A 47 1.14 9.47 -7.79
CA ALA A 47 1.77 10.75 -7.50
C ALA A 47 1.02 11.85 -8.24
N TYR A 48 0.75 12.94 -7.52
CA TYR A 48 0.17 14.15 -8.07
C TYR A 48 0.84 15.32 -7.39
N GLN A 49 1.61 16.09 -8.17
CA GLN A 49 2.45 17.18 -7.65
C GLN A 49 3.36 16.68 -6.53
N ASP A 50 3.34 17.33 -5.36
CA ASP A 50 4.20 17.01 -4.21
C ASP A 50 3.61 15.94 -3.28
N ALA A 51 2.49 15.31 -3.67
CA ALA A 51 1.79 14.36 -2.84
C ALA A 51 1.68 12.99 -3.50
N SER A 52 1.76 11.94 -2.67
CA SER A 52 1.79 10.56 -3.14
C SER A 52 1.05 9.59 -2.23
N LEU A 53 0.38 8.62 -2.86
CA LEU A 53 -0.40 7.57 -2.21
C LEU A 53 0.09 6.21 -2.68
N LEU A 54 0.35 5.29 -1.76
CA LEU A 54 0.67 3.90 -2.08
C LEU A 54 -0.49 2.98 -1.68
N PHE A 55 -0.94 2.18 -2.65
CA PHE A 55 -1.93 1.12 -2.46
C PHE A 55 -1.22 -0.22 -2.65
N VAL A 56 -1.23 -1.07 -1.63
CA VAL A 56 -0.50 -2.35 -1.64
C VAL A 56 -1.42 -3.57 -1.74
N GLY A 57 -2.74 -3.35 -1.77
CA GLY A 57 -3.73 -4.42 -1.64
C GLY A 57 -3.48 -5.26 -0.39
N ASP A 58 -3.37 -6.57 -0.58
CA ASP A 58 -3.18 -7.55 0.49
C ASP A 58 -1.78 -8.16 0.50
N ALA A 59 -0.81 -7.52 -0.17
CA ALA A 59 0.58 -7.96 -0.21
C ALA A 59 1.14 -8.18 1.20
N GLN A 60 1.81 -9.31 1.39
CA GLN A 60 2.43 -9.71 2.65
C GLN A 60 3.94 -9.41 2.65
N ASP A 61 4.54 -9.58 3.83
CA ASP A 61 5.95 -9.30 4.15
C ASP A 61 6.98 -9.80 3.11
N GLU A 62 6.79 -10.97 2.50
CA GLU A 62 7.67 -11.48 1.44
C GLU A 62 7.62 -10.66 0.14
N VAL A 63 6.43 -10.17 -0.25
CA VAL A 63 6.29 -9.27 -1.40
C VAL A 63 6.77 -7.88 -1.04
N GLU A 64 6.49 -7.41 0.18
CA GLU A 64 7.02 -6.15 0.69
C GLU A 64 8.55 -6.10 0.64
N ALA A 65 9.22 -7.17 1.10
CA ALA A 65 10.68 -7.28 1.05
C ALA A 65 11.20 -7.26 -0.39
N SER A 66 10.50 -7.95 -1.30
CA SER A 66 10.85 -7.97 -2.73
C SER A 66 10.71 -6.59 -3.37
N MET A 67 9.65 -5.84 -3.03
CA MET A 67 9.47 -4.46 -3.47
C MET A 67 10.57 -3.54 -2.94
N VAL A 68 10.93 -3.66 -1.66
CA VAL A 68 12.02 -2.86 -1.08
C VAL A 68 13.35 -3.16 -1.76
N ALA A 69 13.64 -4.43 -2.02
CA ALA A 69 14.87 -4.83 -2.71
C ALA A 69 14.94 -4.29 -4.15
N ALA A 70 13.81 -4.28 -4.87
CA ALA A 70 13.76 -3.86 -6.26
C ALA A 70 13.70 -2.33 -6.44
N PHE A 71 12.96 -1.61 -5.58
CA PHE A 71 12.60 -0.22 -5.81
C PHE A 71 13.06 0.74 -4.71
N GLY A 72 13.36 0.23 -3.51
CA GLY A 72 13.93 0.98 -2.39
C GLY A 72 13.29 2.36 -2.18
N PRO A 73 14.04 3.48 -2.35
CA PRO A 73 13.53 4.83 -2.13
C PRO A 73 12.31 5.24 -2.98
N GLU A 74 12.06 4.57 -4.11
CA GLU A 74 10.93 4.89 -4.99
C GLU A 74 9.57 4.56 -4.35
N LEU A 75 9.55 3.71 -3.33
CA LEU A 75 8.35 3.37 -2.56
C LEU A 75 7.85 4.51 -1.67
N ARG A 76 8.66 5.55 -1.46
CA ARG A 76 8.34 6.66 -0.56
C ARG A 76 7.00 7.30 -0.95
N SER A 77 6.08 7.36 0.02
CA SER A 77 4.72 7.87 -0.20
C SER A 77 4.18 8.60 1.02
N ASP A 78 3.46 9.71 0.82
CA ASP A 78 2.90 10.51 1.93
C ASP A 78 1.75 9.80 2.64
N VAL A 79 0.99 9.02 1.87
CA VAL A 79 -0.15 8.25 2.33
C VAL A 79 0.05 6.78 1.98
N LEU A 80 -0.21 5.91 2.94
CA LEU A 80 -0.27 4.47 2.75
C LEU A 80 -1.70 3.98 2.98
N LYS A 81 -2.29 3.32 1.98
CA LYS A 81 -3.41 2.41 2.20
C LYS A 81 -2.82 1.10 2.71
N VAL A 82 -2.97 0.86 4.00
CA VAL A 82 -2.31 -0.23 4.74
C VAL A 82 -2.73 -1.58 4.16
N GLY A 83 -1.74 -2.45 3.95
CA GLY A 83 -1.96 -3.74 3.33
C GLY A 83 -2.67 -4.74 4.22
N HIS A 84 -3.47 -5.62 3.62
CA HIS A 84 -4.08 -6.77 4.30
C HIS A 84 -4.82 -6.39 5.59
N HIS A 85 -5.55 -5.28 5.55
CA HIS A 85 -6.33 -4.76 6.68
C HIS A 85 -5.52 -4.54 7.99
N GLY A 86 -4.18 -4.45 7.93
CA GLY A 86 -3.31 -4.37 9.11
C GLY A 86 -2.99 -5.74 9.74
N SER A 87 -2.83 -6.77 8.92
CA SER A 87 -2.39 -8.11 9.33
C SER A 87 -1.06 -8.11 10.08
N ALA A 88 -0.81 -9.18 10.84
CA ALA A 88 0.51 -9.43 11.42
C ALA A 88 1.59 -9.58 10.35
N HIS A 89 1.21 -10.08 9.17
CA HIS A 89 2.08 -10.38 8.01
C HIS A 89 2.15 -9.25 6.99
N SER A 90 1.65 -8.06 7.29
CA SER A 90 1.79 -6.88 6.43
C SER A 90 2.38 -5.70 7.20
N SER A 91 2.75 -4.65 6.48
CA SER A 91 3.39 -3.45 6.99
C SER A 91 4.63 -3.77 7.83
N SER A 92 5.53 -4.58 7.27
CA SER A 92 6.81 -4.94 7.90
C SER A 92 7.64 -3.69 8.19
N ALA A 93 8.56 -3.78 9.16
CA ALA A 93 9.39 -2.64 9.55
C ALA A 93 10.25 -2.14 8.37
N LEU A 94 10.88 -3.07 7.64
CA LEU A 94 11.70 -2.78 6.46
C LEU A 94 10.90 -2.03 5.39
N PHE A 95 9.67 -2.47 5.13
CA PHE A 95 8.78 -1.82 4.18
C PHE A 95 8.37 -0.42 4.62
N LEU A 96 7.94 -0.26 5.87
CA LEU A 96 7.53 1.05 6.38
C LEU A 96 8.70 2.04 6.47
N GLU A 97 9.93 1.58 6.65
CA GLU A 97 11.14 2.41 6.57
C GLU A 97 11.42 2.92 5.14
N ALA A 98 11.05 2.16 4.10
CA ALA A 98 11.13 2.60 2.71
C ALA A 98 9.98 3.55 2.34
N VAL A 99 8.74 3.23 2.76
CA VAL A 99 7.55 4.02 2.42
C VAL A 99 7.47 5.34 3.19
N ARG A 100 7.78 5.32 4.49
CA ARG A 100 7.72 6.48 5.42
C ARG A 100 6.44 7.32 5.32
N PRO A 101 5.24 6.71 5.47
CA PRO A 101 3.99 7.44 5.32
C PRO A 101 3.75 8.41 6.48
N ARG A 102 3.20 9.58 6.16
CA ARG A 102 2.66 10.52 7.16
C ARG A 102 1.27 10.10 7.63
N ARG A 103 0.48 9.49 6.73
CA ARG A 103 -0.88 9.01 7.00
C ARG A 103 -1.01 7.55 6.59
N ALA A 104 -1.62 6.73 7.44
CA ALA A 104 -1.87 5.32 7.19
C ALA A 104 -3.38 5.04 7.33
N TYR A 105 -4.03 4.67 6.23
CA TYR A 105 -5.44 4.31 6.21
C TYR A 105 -5.59 2.80 6.26
N ILE A 106 -6.29 2.31 7.28
CA ILE A 106 -6.62 0.90 7.43
C ILE A 106 -8.10 0.74 7.09
N GLU A 107 -8.36 0.11 5.95
CA GLU A 107 -9.70 -0.37 5.65
C GLU A 107 -9.88 -1.68 6.39
N VAL A 108 -10.78 -1.67 7.36
CA VAL A 108 -11.08 -2.79 8.22
C VAL A 108 -12.50 -2.63 8.77
N GLY A 109 -13.16 -3.74 9.02
CA GLY A 109 -14.46 -3.81 9.68
C GLY A 109 -14.43 -4.85 10.80
N HIS A 110 -15.59 -5.13 11.37
CA HIS A 110 -15.73 -6.24 12.31
C HIS A 110 -15.26 -7.55 11.65
N ASN A 111 -14.32 -8.25 12.28
CA ASN A 111 -13.72 -9.46 11.75
C ASN A 111 -13.26 -10.40 12.87
N ASN A 112 -13.07 -11.67 12.53
CA ASN A 112 -12.55 -12.72 13.42
C ASN A 112 -11.05 -13.01 13.21
N TYR A 113 -10.37 -12.28 12.32
CA TYR A 113 -8.93 -12.41 12.06
C TYR A 113 -8.06 -11.66 13.08
N GLY A 114 -8.67 -10.81 13.91
CA GLY A 114 -7.97 -9.96 14.86
C GLY A 114 -7.25 -8.77 14.18
N HIS A 115 -7.74 -8.36 13.01
CA HIS A 115 -7.19 -7.21 12.28
C HIS A 115 -7.91 -5.91 12.69
N PRO A 116 -7.20 -4.76 12.73
CA PRO A 116 -5.76 -4.64 12.59
C PRO A 116 -5.04 -5.17 13.83
N THR A 117 -3.89 -5.82 13.64
CA THR A 117 -3.13 -6.39 14.75
C THR A 117 -2.37 -5.30 15.52
N GLN A 118 -2.18 -5.50 16.83
CA GLN A 118 -1.40 -4.55 17.65
C GLN A 118 0.03 -4.37 17.13
N ASN A 119 0.62 -5.42 16.57
CA ASN A 119 1.96 -5.36 15.98
C ASN A 119 1.99 -4.45 14.74
N ALA A 120 1.01 -4.57 13.83
CA ALA A 120 0.93 -3.68 12.67
C ALA A 120 0.72 -2.22 13.09
N LEU A 121 -0.20 -1.96 14.03
CA LEU A 121 -0.43 -0.63 14.58
C LEU A 121 0.86 -0.05 15.20
N SER A 122 1.58 -0.85 15.98
CA SER A 122 2.82 -0.41 16.63
C SER A 122 3.91 -0.07 15.62
N ARG A 123 4.06 -0.83 14.53
CA ARG A 123 5.02 -0.52 13.46
C ARG A 123 4.67 0.77 12.72
N LEU A 124 3.39 0.99 12.41
CA LEU A 124 2.91 2.23 11.78
C LEU A 124 3.16 3.46 12.67
N LEU A 125 2.87 3.36 13.97
CA LEU A 125 3.15 4.43 14.93
C LEU A 125 4.66 4.69 15.06
N LYS A 126 5.49 3.64 15.05
CA LYS A 126 6.95 3.76 15.18
C LYS A 126 7.58 4.55 14.03
N VAL A 127 7.04 4.48 12.82
CA VAL A 127 7.50 5.29 11.68
C VAL A 127 6.88 6.69 11.62
N GLY A 128 6.06 7.05 12.62
CA GLY A 128 5.45 8.37 12.76
C GLY A 128 4.15 8.57 11.98
N ALA A 129 3.52 7.50 11.49
CA ALA A 129 2.28 7.62 10.73
C ALA A 129 1.08 7.93 11.64
N LYS A 130 0.23 8.88 11.23
CA LYS A 130 -1.11 9.02 11.79
C LYS A 130 -2.02 7.95 11.21
N ILE A 131 -2.66 7.17 12.07
CA ILE A 131 -3.52 6.05 11.69
C ILE A 131 -4.98 6.50 11.59
N PHE A 132 -5.66 6.08 10.52
CA PHE A 132 -7.09 6.28 10.26
C PHE A 132 -7.72 4.91 10.01
N ARG A 133 -8.90 4.64 10.58
CA ARG A 133 -9.55 3.33 10.47
C ARG A 133 -11.02 3.44 10.12
N THR A 134 -11.46 2.64 9.15
CA THR A 134 -12.86 2.65 8.71
C THR A 134 -13.83 2.06 9.73
N ASP A 135 -13.38 1.17 10.62
CA ASP A 135 -14.22 0.61 11.67
C ASP A 135 -14.48 1.55 12.86
N LEU A 136 -13.67 2.62 12.99
CA LEU A 136 -13.85 3.64 14.02
C LEU A 136 -14.52 4.89 13.46
N ASP A 137 -14.07 5.34 12.30
CA ASP A 137 -14.38 6.67 11.77
C ASP A 137 -15.24 6.61 10.49
N GLY A 138 -15.65 5.41 10.05
CA GLY A 138 -16.41 5.21 8.82
C GLY A 138 -15.60 5.53 7.55
N SER A 139 -16.28 5.95 6.49
CA SER A 139 -15.65 6.29 5.21
C SER A 139 -14.56 7.35 5.38
N GLN A 140 -13.38 7.07 4.82
CA GLN A 140 -12.23 7.96 4.86
C GLN A 140 -12.03 8.64 3.51
N GLY A 141 -11.63 9.92 3.54
CA GLY A 141 -11.34 10.71 2.35
C GLY A 141 -9.97 11.38 2.46
N TYR A 142 -9.24 11.41 1.35
CA TYR A 142 -8.03 12.21 1.21
C TYR A 142 -8.12 13.03 -0.07
N VAL A 143 -8.03 14.34 0.07
CA VAL A 143 -8.06 15.26 -1.07
C VAL A 143 -6.63 15.63 -1.43
N LEU A 144 -6.29 15.39 -2.69
CA LEU A 144 -5.10 15.93 -3.34
C LEU A 144 -5.54 17.19 -4.07
N ASP A 145 -5.22 18.36 -3.54
CA ASP A 145 -5.41 19.62 -4.24
C ASP A 145 -4.08 20.24 -4.64
N SER A 146 -4.14 21.13 -5.63
CA SER A 146 -3.00 21.87 -6.17
C SER A 146 -2.76 23.19 -5.45
N SER A 147 -3.27 23.36 -4.23
CA SER A 147 -3.39 24.69 -3.63
C SER A 147 -2.08 25.19 -3.03
N PHE A 148 -1.26 25.81 -3.89
CA PHE A 148 -0.57 27.07 -3.60
C PHE A 148 -1.00 28.13 -4.62
#